data_AF-A0A0L0GBT1-F1
#
_entry.id   AF-A0A0L0GBT1-F1
#
_cell.length_a   1.000
_cell.length_b   1.000
_cell.length_c   1.000
_cell.angle_alpha   90.00
_cell.angle_beta   90.00
_cell.angle_gamma   90.00
#
_symmetry.space_group_name_H-M   'P 1'
#
loop_
_entity.id
_entity.type
_entity.pdbx_description
1 polymer ?
#
loop_
_entity_poly.entity_id
_entity_poly.type
_entity_poly.pdbx_seq_one_letter_code
_entity_poly.pdbx_strand_id
1 'polypeptide(L)'
;MVLYTVPEDTLYGTVERINEIFVEAEKVNFDTVFDALMGFLTFYLWFRLKESTYGKQLRILDEFIAQENHRKYRPLGLELTNPLDTGLRYILIRSL
;
A
#
# COMPACT_ATOMS: atom_id res chain seq x y z
N MET A 1 13.56 -48.46 5.38
CA MET A 1 12.76 -47.33 4.88
C MET A 1 11.46 -47.92 4.36
N VAL A 2 10.37 -47.84 5.12
CA VAL A 2 9.06 -48.37 4.69
C VAL A 2 8.41 -47.29 3.83
N LEU A 3 8.24 -47.55 2.54
CA LEU A 3 7.46 -46.69 1.67
C LEU A 3 5.98 -46.94 2.03
N TYR A 4 5.36 -46.00 2.73
CA TYR A 4 3.92 -46.02 2.94
C TYR A 4 3.26 -45.76 1.58
N THR A 5 2.71 -46.80 0.98
CA THR A 5 1.88 -46.69 -0.23
C THR A 5 0.46 -46.37 0.21
N VAL A 6 0.00 -45.15 -0.07
CA VAL A 6 -1.40 -44.76 0.16
C VAL A 6 -2.29 -45.54 -0.80
N PRO A 7 -3.39 -46.17 -0.33
CA PRO A 7 -4.34 -46.84 -1.21
C PRO A 7 -4.92 -45.89 -2.25
N GLU A 8 -5.03 -46.33 -3.51
CA GLU A 8 -5.48 -45.51 -4.63
C GLU A 8 -6.87 -44.90 -4.37
N ASP A 9 -7.79 -45.69 -3.82
CA ASP A 9 -9.15 -45.24 -3.47
C ASP A 9 -9.16 -44.10 -2.44
N THR A 10 -8.22 -44.12 -1.49
CA THR A 10 -8.08 -43.06 -0.48
C THR A 10 -7.59 -41.77 -1.12
N LEU A 11 -6.67 -41.87 -2.10
CA LEU A 11 -6.20 -40.73 -2.86
C LEU A 11 -7.31 -40.14 -3.72
N TYR A 12 -8.05 -40.97 -4.47
CA TYR A 12 -9.17 -40.50 -5.28
C TYR A 12 -10.24 -39.80 -4.46
N GLY A 13 -10.69 -40.39 -3.34
CA GLY A 13 -11.67 -39.74 -2.47
C GLY A 13 -11.19 -38.41 -1.90
N THR A 14 -9.88 -38.30 -1.61
CA THR A 14 -9.28 -37.04 -1.17
C THR A 14 -9.29 -35.99 -2.28
N VAL A 15 -8.90 -36.37 -3.51
CA VAL A 15 -8.89 -35.48 -4.67
C VAL A 15 -10.30 -35.02 -5.04
N GLU A 16 -11.27 -35.92 -5.03
CA GLU A 16 -12.68 -35.58 -5.29
C GLU A 16 -13.19 -34.57 -4.27
N ARG A 17 -12.91 -34.79 -2.98
CA ARG A 17 -13.30 -33.85 -1.93
C ARG A 17 -12.63 -32.48 -2.08
N ILE A 18 -11.36 -32.45 -2.46
CA ILE A 18 -10.64 -31.19 -2.74
C ILE A 18 -11.34 -30.44 -3.90
N ASN A 19 -11.69 -31.14 -4.97
CA ASN A 19 -12.36 -30.54 -6.12
C ASN A 19 -13.74 -29.99 -5.74
N GLU A 20 -14.53 -30.70 -4.94
CA GLU A 20 -15.81 -30.19 -4.43
C GLU A 20 -15.65 -28.89 -3.64
N ILE A 21 -14.61 -28.81 -2.80
CA ILE A 21 -14.32 -27.60 -2.02
C ILE A 21 -13.97 -26.43 -2.95
N PHE A 22 -13.14 -26.66 -3.97
CA PHE A 22 -12.81 -25.63 -4.95
C PHE A 22 -14.03 -25.16 -5.74
N VAL A 23 -14.89 -26.09 -6.17
CA VAL A 23 -16.13 -25.75 -6.88
C VAL A 23 -17.03 -24.82 -6.07
N GLU A 24 -17.18 -25.06 -4.76
CA GLU A 24 -17.98 -24.17 -3.91
C GLU A 24 -17.25 -22.84 -3.62
N ALA A 25 -15.92 -22.84 -3.46
CA ALA A 25 -15.15 -21.63 -3.21
C ALA A 25 -15.11 -20.67 -4.42
N GLU A 26 -15.09 -21.22 -5.64
CA GLU A 26 -15.06 -20.44 -6.90
C GLU A 26 -16.45 -19.99 -7.36
N LYS A 27 -17.50 -20.48 -6.69
CA LYS A 27 -18.88 -20.14 -7.02
C LYS A 27 -19.16 -18.68 -6.72
N VAL A 28 -19.38 -17.92 -7.77
CA VAL A 28 -19.81 -16.52 -7.64
C VAL A 28 -21.24 -16.48 -7.10
N ASN A 29 -21.37 -15.95 -5.90
CA ASN A 29 -22.64 -15.69 -5.23
C ASN A 29 -22.64 -14.25 -4.67
N PHE A 30 -23.77 -13.83 -4.11
CA PHE A 30 -23.90 -12.48 -3.54
C PHE A 30 -22.84 -12.20 -2.47
N ASP A 31 -22.53 -13.17 -1.61
CA ASP A 31 -21.56 -13.02 -0.52
C ASP A 31 -20.15 -12.79 -1.08
N THR A 32 -19.71 -13.58 -2.06
CA THR A 32 -18.39 -13.39 -2.71
C THR A 32 -18.24 -12.03 -3.38
N VAL A 33 -19.31 -11.50 -3.98
CA VAL A 33 -19.32 -10.16 -4.58
C VAL A 33 -19.31 -9.10 -3.49
N PHE A 34 -20.08 -9.28 -2.42
CA PHE A 34 -20.14 -8.36 -1.30
C PHE A 34 -18.78 -8.28 -0.57
N ASP A 35 -18.11 -9.42 -0.34
CA ASP A 35 -16.78 -9.48 0.25
C ASP A 35 -15.76 -8.70 -0.58
N ALA A 36 -15.77 -8.87 -1.91
CA ALA A 36 -14.90 -8.13 -2.81
C ALA A 36 -15.17 -6.60 -2.74
N LEU A 37 -16.45 -6.21 -2.77
CA LEU A 37 -16.85 -4.80 -2.65
C LEU A 37 -16.42 -4.20 -1.32
N MET A 38 -16.60 -4.92 -0.21
CA MET A 38 -16.16 -4.49 1.10
C MET A 38 -14.64 -4.39 1.20
N GLY A 39 -13.90 -5.30 0.55
CA GLY A 39 -12.44 -5.23 0.42
C GLY A 39 -11.99 -3.94 -0.28
N PHE A 40 -12.57 -3.63 -1.44
CA PHE A 40 -12.26 -2.39 -2.16
C PHE A 40 -12.65 -1.15 -1.35
N LEU A 41 -13.88 -1.13 -0.81
CA LEU A 41 -14.38 0.01 -0.04
C LEU A 41 -13.49 0.29 1.17
N THR A 42 -13.11 -0.76 1.92
CA THR A 42 -12.24 -0.62 3.09
C THR A 42 -10.88 -0.04 2.71
N PHE A 43 -10.28 -0.52 1.61
CA PHE A 43 -9.00 -0.01 1.13
C PHE A 43 -9.08 1.49 0.80
N TYR A 44 -10.06 1.91 -0.01
CA TYR A 44 -10.20 3.31 -0.40
C TYR A 44 -10.61 4.23 0.76
N LEU A 45 -11.50 3.77 1.65
CA LEU A 45 -11.92 4.54 2.81
C LEU A 45 -10.76 4.70 3.81
N TRP A 46 -9.93 3.69 4.01
CA TRP A 46 -8.78 3.78 4.93
C TRP A 46 -7.85 4.94 4.56
N PHE A 47 -7.43 5.02 3.30
CA PHE A 47 -6.57 6.11 2.82
C PHE A 47 -7.26 7.48 2.87
N ARG A 48 -8.60 7.53 2.87
CA ARG A 48 -9.33 8.80 2.98
C ARG A 48 -9.53 9.25 4.42
N LEU A 49 -9.79 8.31 5.34
CA LEU A 49 -10.07 8.57 6.75
C LEU A 49 -8.81 8.79 7.60
N LYS A 50 -7.67 8.27 7.15
CA LYS A 50 -6.39 8.44 7.83
C LYS A 50 -5.42 9.21 6.94
N GLU A 51 -4.95 10.34 7.45
CA GLU A 51 -3.73 10.93 6.92
C GLU A 51 -2.60 9.90 7.06
N SER A 52 -1.92 9.60 5.97
CA SER A 52 -0.80 8.65 6.01
C SER A 52 0.35 9.24 6.83
N THR A 53 1.09 8.38 7.54
CA THR A 53 2.32 8.81 8.23
C THR A 53 3.25 9.54 7.27
N TYR A 54 3.30 9.10 6.00
CA TYR A 54 4.05 9.76 4.95
C TYR A 54 3.56 11.19 4.70
N GLY A 55 2.27 11.41 4.44
CA GLY A 55 1.70 12.75 4.23
C GLY A 55 1.95 13.69 5.40
N LYS A 56 1.81 13.18 6.63
CA LYS A 56 2.14 13.93 7.84
C LYS A 56 3.61 14.37 7.88
N GLN A 57 4.55 13.50 7.54
CA GLN A 57 5.98 13.85 7.51
C GLN A 57 6.29 14.84 6.38
N LEU A 58 5.60 14.75 5.24
CA LEU A 58 5.75 15.72 4.16
C LEU A 58 5.33 17.14 4.58
N ARG A 59 4.26 17.28 5.36
CA ARG A 59 3.85 18.59 5.91
C ARG A 59 4.88 19.15 6.88
N ILE A 60 5.44 18.30 7.75
CA ILE A 60 6.52 18.71 8.66
C ILE A 60 7.75 19.19 7.88
N LEU A 61 8.11 18.48 6.80
CA LEU A 61 9.21 18.88 5.92
C LEU A 61 8.95 20.25 5.27
N ASP A 62 7.74 20.49 4.78
CA ASP A 62 7.36 21.75 4.16
C ASP A 62 7.47 22.93 5.13
N GLU A 63 6.90 22.77 6.33
CA GLU A 63 7.01 23.76 7.42
C GLU A 63 8.48 24.02 7.81
N PHE A 64 9.30 22.97 7.88
CA PHE A 64 10.73 23.08 8.19
C PHE A 64 11.50 23.87 7.14
N ILE A 65 11.30 23.57 5.85
CA ILE A 65 11.98 24.26 4.74
C ILE A 65 11.57 25.73 4.69
N ALA A 66 10.28 26.04 4.89
CA ALA A 66 9.80 27.42 4.95
C ALA A 66 10.48 28.20 6.10
N GLN A 67 10.62 27.59 7.28
CA GLN A 67 11.32 28.21 8.41
C GLN A 67 12.80 28.43 8.15
N GLU A 68 13.49 27.45 7.57
CA GLU A 68 14.92 27.56 7.23
C GLU A 68 15.16 28.61 6.15
N ASN A 69 14.30 28.69 5.13
CA ASN A 69 14.35 29.73 4.12
C ASN A 69 14.21 31.12 4.73
N HIS A 70 13.23 31.31 5.62
CA HIS A 70 13.03 32.58 6.29
C HIS A 70 14.21 32.96 7.20
N ARG A 71 14.75 32.00 7.96
CA ARG A 71 15.78 32.28 8.99
C ARG A 71 17.20 32.36 8.43
N LYS A 72 17.54 31.57 7.41
CA LYS A 72 18.93 31.37 6.98
C LYS A 72 19.16 31.70 5.50
N TYR A 73 18.33 31.19 4.59
CA TYR A 73 18.63 31.30 3.16
C TYR A 73 18.25 32.65 2.56
N ARG A 74 17.03 33.15 2.80
CA ARG A 74 16.57 34.43 2.23
C ARG A 74 17.42 35.63 2.65
N PRO A 75 17.92 35.73 3.90
CA PRO A 75 18.89 36.78 4.28
C PRO A 75 20.19 36.76 3.47
N LEU A 76 20.56 35.62 2.88
CA LEU A 76 21.75 35.46 2.03
C LEU A 76 21.42 35.61 0.54
N GLY A 77 20.19 36.00 0.19
CA GLY A 77 19.73 36.02 -1.20
C GLY A 77 19.63 34.62 -1.79
N LEU A 78 19.35 33.59 -0.99
CA LEU A 78 19.19 32.21 -1.43
C LEU A 78 17.78 31.69 -1.09
N GLU A 79 17.32 30.70 -1.85
CA GLU A 79 16.08 29.96 -1.56
C GLU A 79 16.26 28.46 -1.82
N LEU A 80 15.99 27.67 -0.78
CA LEU A 80 15.92 26.22 -0.84
C LEU A 80 14.52 25.80 -1.33
N THR A 81 14.43 25.15 -2.48
CA THR A 81 13.17 24.57 -2.99
C THR A 81 12.86 23.28 -2.26
N ASN A 82 11.58 23.06 -1.90
CA ASN A 82 11.15 21.80 -1.31
C ASN A 82 11.41 20.64 -2.29
N PRO A 83 12.14 19.57 -1.90
CA PRO A 83 12.38 18.42 -2.77
C PRO A 83 11.09 17.76 -3.27
N LEU A 84 9.95 17.93 -2.59
CA LEU A 84 8.66 17.43 -3.08
C LEU A 84 8.18 18.09 -4.36
N ASP A 85 8.57 19.35 -4.56
CA ASP A 85 8.22 20.10 -5.77
C ASP A 85 9.17 19.78 -6.93
N THR A 86 10.28 19.08 -6.64
CA THR A 86 11.18 18.59 -7.67
C THR A 86 10.77 17.17 -8.05
N GLY A 87 10.52 16.92 -9.34
CA GLY A 87 10.09 15.59 -9.82
C GLY A 87 11.07 14.44 -9.49
N LEU A 88 12.32 14.78 -9.13
CA LEU A 88 13.39 13.84 -8.78
C LEU A 88 13.79 13.89 -7.28
N ARG A 89 13.11 14.69 -6.45
CA ARG A 89 13.37 14.81 -5.00
C ARG A 89 14.79 15.21 -4.61
N TYR A 90 15.46 15.99 -5.45
CA TYR A 90 16.76 16.56 -5.13
C TYR A 90 16.61 17.89 -4.40
N ILE A 91 17.65 18.23 -3.62
CA ILE A 91 17.80 19.51 -2.94
C ILE A 91 18.25 20.54 -3.99
N LEU A 92 17.45 21.57 -4.20
CA LEU A 92 17.75 22.67 -5.12
C LEU A 92 17.84 23.98 -4.34
N ILE A 93 18.99 24.66 -4.43
CA ILE A 93 19.20 25.99 -3.88
C ILE A 93 19.37 26.96 -5.04
N ARG A 94 18.61 28.05 -5.04
CA ARG A 94 18.66 29.10 -6.07
C ARG A 94 19.07 30.42 -5.43
N SER A 95 19.71 31.29 -6.20
CA SER A 95 19.87 32.70 -5.85
C SER A 95 18.57 33.44 -6.13
N LEU A 96 18.17 34.30 -5.20
CA LEU A 96 17.11 35.30 -5.35
C LEU A 96 17.65 36.57 -6.02
#